data_AF-A0A7S2BVN4-F1
#
_entry.id   AF-A0A7S2BVN4-F1
#
_cell.length_a   1.000
_cell.length_b   1.000
_cell.length_c   1.000
_cell.angle_alpha   90.00
_cell.angle_beta   90.00
_cell.angle_gamma   90.00
#
_symmetry.space_group_name_H-M   'P 1'
#
loop_
_entity.id
_entity.type
_entity.pdbx_description
1 polymer ?
#
loop_
_entity_poly.entity_id
_entity_poly.type
_entity_poly.pdbx_seq_one_letter_code
_entity_poly.pdbx_strand_id
1 'polypeptide(L)'
;DTTALIEEKRQMFSTYRKEEKPDKKTKMVTNGGLLSTLQASCRNNHRPVHTPPDEISMTTLAAEFGALEAQETVYEKELISTLILFQNLDADLSRFGVKAEKAMGWLSRTQEGVFDSLDYGVTSTATDGLFENLELCMGQMELYQEYPDKLKLLINSEGMDLHADKPAALVTLAKLEETLEKAVEAASAY
;
A
#
# COMPACT_ATOMS: atom_id res chain seq x y z
N ASP A 1 -2.92 -6.75 -1.45
CA ASP A 1 -3.93 -5.73 -1.81
C ASP A 1 -3.30 -4.58 -2.56
N THR A 2 -4.13 -3.72 -3.15
CA THR A 2 -3.74 -2.46 -3.80
C THR A 2 -4.50 -1.32 -3.16
N THR A 3 -3.98 -0.10 -3.24
CA THR A 3 -4.66 1.10 -2.75
C THR A 3 -6.07 1.25 -3.33
N ALA A 4 -6.28 0.85 -4.59
CA ALA A 4 -7.59 0.86 -5.24
C ALA A 4 -8.62 -0.05 -4.54
N LEU A 5 -8.22 -1.26 -4.13
CA LEU A 5 -9.10 -2.20 -3.43
C LEU A 5 -9.51 -1.67 -2.04
N ILE A 6 -8.60 -0.98 -1.35
CA ILE A 6 -8.89 -0.39 -0.04
C ILE A 6 -9.83 0.81 -0.18
N GLU A 7 -9.64 1.62 -1.22
CA GLU A 7 -10.53 2.74 -1.53
C GLU A 7 -11.94 2.26 -1.91
N GLU A 8 -12.04 1.16 -2.65
CA GLU A 8 -13.31 0.49 -2.94
C GLU A 8 -14.01 0.03 -1.65
N LYS A 9 -13.29 -0.66 -0.75
CA LYS A 9 -13.82 -1.06 0.57
C LYS A 9 -14.30 0.15 1.38
N ARG A 10 -13.59 1.29 1.32
CA ARG A 10 -13.99 2.55 1.97
C ARG A 10 -15.26 3.12 1.36
N GLN A 11 -15.38 3.08 0.05
CA GLN A 11 -16.57 3.53 -0.66
C GLN A 11 -17.79 2.67 -0.31
N MET A 12 -17.64 1.34 -0.30
CA MET A 12 -18.71 0.42 0.13
C MET A 12 -19.17 0.70 1.56
N PHE A 13 -18.23 0.92 2.48
CA PHE A 13 -18.57 1.27 3.86
C PHE A 13 -19.30 2.62 3.98
N SER A 14 -18.92 3.61 3.16
CA SER A 14 -19.61 4.90 3.06
C SER A 14 -21.05 4.74 2.56
N THR A 15 -21.27 3.91 1.54
CA THR A 15 -22.60 3.57 1.03
C THR A 15 -23.46 2.90 2.11
N TYR A 16 -22.92 1.88 2.78
CA TYR A 16 -23.59 1.21 3.91
C TYR A 16 -24.04 2.21 4.99
N ARG A 17 -23.18 3.16 5.40
CA ARG A 17 -23.51 4.18 6.41
C ARG A 17 -24.60 5.14 5.98
N LYS A 18 -24.70 5.44 4.68
CA LYS A 18 -25.65 6.42 4.13
C LYS A 18 -27.00 5.82 3.80
N GLU A 19 -27.02 4.58 3.33
CA GLU A 19 -28.22 3.95 2.77
C GLU A 19 -28.78 2.88 3.68
N GLU A 20 -27.97 1.87 4.02
CA GLU A 20 -28.44 0.68 4.72
C GLU A 20 -28.65 0.91 6.23
N LYS A 21 -27.67 1.52 6.90
CA LYS A 21 -27.71 1.74 8.36
C LYS A 21 -28.91 2.59 8.79
N PRO A 22 -29.26 3.71 8.12
CA PRO A 22 -30.45 4.50 8.48
C PRO A 22 -31.76 3.73 8.29
N ASP A 23 -31.88 2.89 7.26
CA ASP A 23 -33.06 2.03 7.06
C ASP A 23 -33.21 1.03 8.22
N LYS A 24 -32.13 0.36 8.63
CA LYS A 24 -32.16 -0.56 9.78
C LYS A 24 -32.50 0.15 11.08
N LYS A 25 -31.95 1.36 11.31
CA LYS A 25 -32.29 2.18 12.49
C LYS A 25 -33.75 2.59 12.49
N THR A 26 -34.30 2.98 11.33
CA THR A 26 -35.72 3.33 11.18
C THR A 26 -36.62 2.14 11.50
N LYS A 27 -36.27 0.94 11.03
CA LYS A 27 -36.99 -0.30 11.36
C LYS A 27 -36.98 -0.60 12.86
N MET A 28 -35.84 -0.44 13.52
CA MET A 28 -35.75 -0.62 14.97
C MET A 28 -36.66 0.35 15.73
N VAL A 29 -36.64 1.64 15.39
CA VAL A 29 -37.50 2.66 16.00
C VAL A 29 -38.99 2.36 15.74
N THR A 30 -39.32 1.97 14.51
CA THR A 30 -40.70 1.61 14.12
C THR A 30 -41.21 0.42 14.93
N ASN A 31 -40.39 -0.63 15.09
CA ASN A 31 -40.73 -1.80 15.91
C ASN A 31 -40.97 -1.43 17.37
N GLY A 32 -40.16 -0.53 17.94
CA GLY A 32 -40.37 0.00 19.30
C GLY A 32 -41.70 0.75 19.45
N GLY A 33 -42.07 1.54 18.44
CA GLY A 33 -43.37 2.23 18.41
C GLY A 33 -44.56 1.28 18.29
N LEU A 34 -44.44 0.26 17.44
CA LEU A 34 -45.47 -0.79 17.29
C LEU A 34 -45.65 -1.60 18.58
N LEU A 35 -44.55 -2.00 19.23
CA LEU A 35 -44.61 -2.70 20.51
C LEU A 35 -45.28 -1.84 21.59
N SER A 36 -44.93 -0.55 21.67
CA SER A 36 -45.55 0.38 22.62
C SER A 36 -47.05 0.51 22.39
N THR A 37 -47.47 0.61 21.12
CA THR A 37 -48.88 0.67 20.73
C THR A 37 -49.64 -0.62 21.09
N LEU A 38 -49.03 -1.78 20.83
CA LEU A 38 -49.58 -3.08 21.20
C LEU A 38 -49.75 -3.21 22.72
N GLN A 39 -48.73 -2.84 23.49
CA GLN A 39 -48.77 -2.91 24.95
C GLN A 39 -49.82 -1.96 25.53
N ALA A 40 -49.96 -0.75 24.99
CA ALA A 40 -51.03 0.18 25.36
C ALA A 40 -52.42 -0.41 25.08
N SER A 41 -52.61 -1.02 23.90
CA SER A 41 -53.86 -1.71 23.55
C SER A 41 -54.17 -2.86 24.49
N CYS A 42 -53.19 -3.69 24.86
CA CYS A 42 -53.38 -4.76 25.85
C CYS A 42 -53.88 -4.20 27.19
N ARG A 43 -53.24 -3.13 27.70
CA ARG A 43 -53.62 -2.49 28.96
C ARG A 43 -55.04 -1.93 28.91
N ASN A 44 -55.38 -1.18 27.86
CA ASN A 44 -56.70 -0.57 27.71
C ASN A 44 -57.83 -1.61 27.62
N ASN A 45 -57.53 -2.78 27.04
CA ASN A 45 -58.50 -3.87 26.87
C ASN A 45 -58.42 -4.94 27.98
N HIS A 46 -57.69 -4.68 29.08
CA HIS A 46 -57.50 -5.61 30.19
C HIS A 46 -56.97 -7.00 29.76
N ARG A 47 -56.18 -7.05 28.68
CA ARG A 47 -55.52 -8.26 28.20
C ARG A 47 -54.12 -8.38 28.81
N PRO A 48 -53.57 -9.61 28.95
CA PRO A 48 -52.16 -9.79 29.32
C PRO A 48 -51.24 -8.98 28.41
N VAL A 49 -50.30 -8.25 29.01
CA VAL A 49 -49.34 -7.42 28.27
C VAL A 49 -48.36 -8.33 27.55
N HIS A 50 -48.19 -8.10 26.25
CA HIS A 50 -47.18 -8.81 25.47
C HIS A 50 -45.78 -8.30 25.83
N THR A 51 -44.91 -9.23 26.20
CA THR A 51 -43.49 -8.99 26.45
C THR A 51 -42.69 -9.89 25.51
N PRO A 52 -41.85 -9.33 24.62
CA PRO A 52 -40.98 -10.12 23.77
C PRO A 52 -39.98 -10.93 24.62
N PRO A 53 -39.51 -12.09 24.14
CA PRO A 53 -38.34 -12.77 24.70
C PRO A 53 -37.15 -11.80 24.84
N ASP A 54 -36.33 -12.00 25.87
CA ASP A 54 -35.21 -11.09 26.20
C ASP A 54 -34.24 -10.91 25.02
N GLU A 55 -33.99 -11.96 24.24
CA GLU A 55 -33.12 -11.96 23.05
C GLU A 55 -33.56 -10.97 21.97
N ILE A 56 -34.87 -10.72 21.85
CA ILE A 56 -35.43 -9.80 20.85
C ILE A 56 -36.12 -8.60 21.50
N SER A 57 -35.81 -8.34 22.76
CA SER A 57 -36.32 -7.17 23.47
C SER A 57 -35.76 -5.89 22.85
N MET A 58 -36.52 -4.79 22.97
CA MET A 58 -36.05 -3.48 22.48
C MET A 58 -34.77 -3.01 23.18
N THR A 59 -34.56 -3.43 24.43
CA THR A 59 -33.34 -3.15 25.18
C THR A 59 -32.14 -3.89 24.60
N THR A 60 -32.30 -5.18 24.30
CA THR A 60 -31.25 -6.01 23.68
C THR A 60 -30.92 -5.50 22.28
N LEU A 61 -31.93 -5.23 21.45
CA LEU A 61 -31.72 -4.67 20.11
C LEU A 61 -30.99 -3.32 20.13
N ALA A 62 -31.32 -2.44 21.09
CA ALA A 62 -30.61 -1.17 21.24
C ALA A 62 -29.15 -1.36 21.68
N ALA A 63 -28.88 -2.34 22.56
CA ALA A 63 -27.52 -2.67 22.99
C ALA A 63 -26.69 -3.27 21.85
N GLU A 64 -27.25 -4.21 21.07
CA GLU A 64 -26.60 -4.79 19.90
C GLU A 64 -26.32 -3.74 18.82
N PHE A 65 -27.28 -2.84 18.57
CA PHE A 65 -27.07 -1.73 17.64
C PHE A 65 -25.93 -0.83 18.12
N GLY A 66 -25.86 -0.49 19.42
CA GLY A 66 -24.75 0.27 19.98
C GLY A 66 -23.39 -0.44 19.86
N ALA A 67 -23.36 -1.76 20.08
CA ALA A 67 -22.16 -2.58 19.88
C ALA A 67 -21.71 -2.59 18.41
N LEU A 68 -22.66 -2.66 17.47
CA LEU A 68 -22.39 -2.52 16.04
C LEU A 68 -21.77 -1.15 15.72
N GLU A 69 -22.31 -0.04 16.24
CA GLU A 69 -21.73 1.30 16.02
C GLU A 69 -20.30 1.44 16.57
N ALA A 70 -20.01 0.79 17.70
CA ALA A 70 -18.66 0.74 18.25
C ALA A 70 -17.70 -0.02 17.33
N GLN A 71 -18.11 -1.18 16.80
CA GLN A 71 -17.31 -1.96 15.87
C GLN A 71 -17.10 -1.24 14.53
N GLU A 72 -18.13 -0.56 14.02
CA GLU A 72 -18.04 0.28 12.82
C GLU A 72 -17.01 1.40 12.98
N THR A 73 -16.93 2.01 14.16
CA THR A 73 -15.95 3.08 14.45
C THR A 73 -14.52 2.54 14.43
N VAL A 74 -14.30 1.35 15.01
CA VAL A 74 -13.00 0.67 14.97
C VAL A 74 -12.64 0.30 13.53
N TYR A 75 -13.59 -0.28 12.79
CA TYR A 75 -13.39 -0.66 11.39
C TYR A 75 -13.04 0.55 10.51
N GLU A 76 -13.74 1.67 10.67
CA GLU A 76 -13.44 2.91 9.92
C GLU A 76 -12.02 3.41 10.20
N LYS A 77 -11.60 3.39 11.46
CA LYS A 77 -10.25 3.80 11.86
C LYS A 77 -9.19 2.89 11.23
N GLU A 78 -9.37 1.58 11.30
CA GLU A 78 -8.45 0.60 10.70
C GLU A 78 -8.40 0.75 9.18
N LEU A 79 -9.55 1.02 8.54
CA LEU A 79 -9.63 1.20 7.09
C LEU A 79 -8.87 2.45 6.64
N ILE A 80 -8.98 3.56 7.38
CA ILE A 80 -8.21 4.78 7.11
C ILE A 80 -6.71 4.55 7.35
N SER A 81 -6.35 3.89 8.46
CA SER A 81 -4.96 3.55 8.78
C SER A 81 -4.33 2.70 7.67
N THR A 82 -5.07 1.68 7.21
CA THR A 82 -4.66 0.80 6.11
C THR A 82 -4.52 1.58 4.80
N LEU A 83 -5.43 2.50 4.50
CA LEU A 83 -5.32 3.34 3.30
C LEU A 83 -4.05 4.19 3.31
N ILE A 84 -3.75 4.85 4.43
CA ILE A 84 -2.54 5.67 4.58
C ILE A 84 -1.28 4.79 4.42
N LEU A 85 -1.28 3.61 5.03
CA LEU A 85 -0.18 2.65 4.86
C LEU A 85 0.05 2.33 3.39
N PHE A 86 -0.99 1.93 2.65
CA PHE A 86 -0.87 1.56 1.24
C PHE A 86 -0.48 2.74 0.34
N GLN A 87 -0.95 3.95 0.62
CA GLN A 87 -0.50 5.17 -0.09
C GLN A 87 0.99 5.45 0.13
N ASN A 88 1.50 5.20 1.33
CA ASN A 88 2.93 5.33 1.61
C ASN A 88 3.73 4.24 0.88
N LEU A 89 3.23 2.99 0.84
CA LEU A 89 3.85 1.90 0.09
C LEU A 89 3.91 2.20 -1.42
N ASP A 90 2.84 2.76 -2.00
CA ASP A 90 2.81 3.22 -3.40
C ASP A 90 3.88 4.29 -3.65
N ALA A 91 4.01 5.25 -2.74
CA ALA A 91 5.01 6.31 -2.83
C ALA A 91 6.43 5.74 -2.76
N ASP A 92 6.67 4.77 -1.88
CA ASP A 92 7.96 4.09 -1.75
C ASP A 92 8.29 3.23 -2.96
N LEU A 93 7.30 2.52 -3.54
CA LEU A 93 7.46 1.76 -4.78
C LEU A 93 7.73 2.67 -5.98
N SER A 94 7.05 3.82 -6.07
CA SER A 94 7.32 4.82 -7.10
C SER A 94 8.74 5.39 -6.98
N ARG A 95 9.17 5.72 -5.75
CA ARG A 95 10.55 6.16 -5.47
C ARG A 95 11.56 5.07 -5.81
N PHE A 96 11.27 3.82 -5.46
CA PHE A 96 12.09 2.66 -5.83
C PHE A 96 12.22 2.56 -7.36
N GLY A 97 11.11 2.61 -8.09
CA GLY A 97 11.09 2.51 -9.56
C GLY A 97 11.95 3.59 -10.22
N VAL A 98 11.77 4.86 -9.86
CA VAL A 98 12.56 5.98 -10.42
C VAL A 98 14.05 5.82 -10.09
N LYS A 99 14.40 5.37 -8.89
CA LYS A 99 15.79 5.16 -8.48
C LYS A 99 16.43 3.98 -9.21
N ALA A 100 15.72 2.86 -9.30
CA ALA A 100 16.17 1.67 -10.01
C ALA A 100 16.37 1.96 -11.50
N GLU A 101 15.43 2.66 -12.14
CA GLU A 101 15.53 3.06 -13.55
C GLU A 101 16.75 3.96 -13.80
N LYS A 102 16.99 4.96 -12.94
CA LYS A 102 18.18 5.82 -13.04
C LYS A 102 19.48 5.03 -12.89
N ALA A 103 19.54 4.12 -11.93
CA ALA A 103 20.73 3.30 -11.70
C ALA A 103 20.98 2.35 -12.87
N MET A 104 19.95 1.62 -13.33
CA MET A 104 20.06 0.75 -14.51
C MET A 104 20.44 1.53 -15.77
N GLY A 105 19.83 2.70 -16.00
CA GLY A 105 20.13 3.54 -17.15
C GLY A 105 21.52 4.18 -17.09
N TRP A 106 22.08 4.39 -15.90
CA TRP A 106 23.49 4.77 -15.76
C TRP A 106 24.40 3.57 -16.08
N LEU A 107 24.17 2.41 -15.46
CA LEU A 107 24.95 1.19 -15.69
C LEU A 107 25.01 0.79 -17.17
N SER A 108 23.87 0.80 -17.87
CA SER A 108 23.81 0.48 -19.30
C SER A 108 24.64 1.43 -20.15
N ARG A 109 24.59 2.74 -19.85
CA ARG A 109 25.37 3.76 -20.57
C ARG A 109 26.87 3.65 -20.29
N THR A 110 27.25 3.33 -19.06
CA THR A 110 28.65 3.11 -18.69
C THR A 110 29.19 1.86 -19.37
N GLN A 111 28.41 0.76 -19.40
CA GLN A 111 28.78 -0.46 -20.10
C GLN A 111 29.02 -0.20 -21.59
N GLU A 112 28.03 0.37 -22.30
CA GLU A 112 28.11 0.60 -23.75
C GLU A 112 29.16 1.65 -24.12
N GLY A 113 29.29 2.72 -23.32
CA GLY A 113 30.10 3.88 -23.66
C GLY A 113 31.55 3.82 -23.19
N VAL A 114 31.85 3.07 -22.14
CA VAL A 114 33.19 3.03 -21.52
C VAL A 114 33.81 1.64 -21.63
N PHE A 115 33.09 0.60 -21.24
CA PHE A 115 33.68 -0.75 -21.16
C PHE A 115 33.64 -1.50 -22.51
N ASP A 116 32.56 -1.37 -23.26
CA ASP A 116 32.38 -1.98 -24.59
C ASP A 116 32.93 -1.10 -25.72
N SER A 117 33.30 0.15 -25.42
CA SER A 117 33.93 1.06 -26.37
C SER A 117 35.32 0.53 -26.75
N LEU A 118 35.49 0.17 -28.02
CA LEU A 118 36.80 -0.12 -28.62
C LEU A 118 37.53 1.15 -29.10
N ASP A 119 36.95 2.33 -28.85
CA ASP A 119 37.58 3.60 -29.20
C ASP A 119 38.43 4.09 -28.03
N TYR A 120 39.75 4.04 -28.22
CA TYR A 120 40.75 4.52 -27.26
C TYR A 120 41.24 5.93 -27.60
N GLY A 121 40.69 6.59 -28.61
CA GLY A 121 41.12 7.90 -29.06
C GLY A 121 42.34 7.84 -29.99
N VAL A 122 42.36 8.73 -30.98
CA VAL A 122 43.41 8.77 -32.03
C VAL A 122 44.57 9.70 -31.64
N THR A 123 44.37 10.56 -30.63
CA THR A 123 45.37 11.53 -30.15
C THR A 123 45.66 11.32 -28.66
N SER A 124 46.87 11.68 -28.21
CA SER A 124 47.25 11.62 -26.78
C SER A 124 46.28 12.40 -25.89
N THR A 125 45.79 13.55 -26.36
CA THR A 125 44.80 14.33 -25.62
C THR A 125 43.44 13.65 -25.52
N ALA A 126 43.07 12.84 -26.51
CA ALA A 126 41.83 12.07 -26.50
C ALA A 126 41.95 10.85 -25.58
N THR A 127 43.10 10.16 -25.60
CA THR A 127 43.38 9.06 -24.66
C THR A 127 43.37 9.56 -23.21
N ASP A 128 43.97 10.72 -22.94
CA ASP A 128 44.00 11.30 -21.58
C ASP A 128 42.58 11.64 -21.09
N GLY A 129 41.74 12.25 -21.95
CA GLY A 129 40.34 12.53 -21.61
C GLY A 129 39.48 11.28 -21.40
N LEU A 130 39.75 10.20 -22.14
CA LEU A 130 39.08 8.91 -21.91
C LEU A 130 39.53 8.25 -20.59
N PHE A 131 40.79 8.40 -20.22
CA PHE A 131 41.32 7.92 -18.95
C PHE A 131 40.70 8.67 -17.75
N GLU A 132 40.60 10.00 -17.83
CA GLU A 132 39.88 10.80 -16.82
C GLU A 132 38.41 10.37 -16.70
N ASN A 133 37.75 10.06 -17.82
CA ASN A 133 36.38 9.56 -17.81
C ASN A 133 36.25 8.17 -17.15
N LEU A 134 37.22 7.28 -17.39
CA LEU A 134 37.29 5.97 -16.73
C LEU A 134 37.43 6.14 -15.21
N GLU A 135 38.34 7.00 -14.74
CA GLU A 135 38.52 7.27 -13.30
C GLU A 135 37.23 7.80 -12.65
N LEU A 136 36.53 8.73 -13.33
CA LEU A 136 35.23 9.24 -12.88
C LEU A 136 34.17 8.14 -12.81
N CYS A 137 34.15 7.23 -13.78
CA CYS A 137 33.24 6.09 -13.80
C CYS A 137 33.52 5.14 -12.65
N MET A 138 34.79 4.80 -12.38
CA MET A 138 35.19 3.96 -11.26
C MET A 138 34.79 4.58 -9.91
N GLY A 139 35.03 5.89 -9.72
CA GLY A 139 34.60 6.59 -8.51
C GLY A 139 33.06 6.62 -8.34
N GLN A 140 32.30 6.74 -9.43
CA GLN A 140 30.85 6.62 -9.36
C GLN A 140 30.38 5.19 -9.08
N MET A 141 31.10 4.16 -9.54
CA MET A 141 30.75 2.77 -9.28
C MET A 141 30.80 2.41 -7.80
N GLU A 142 31.78 2.93 -7.05
CA GLU A 142 31.84 2.74 -5.59
C GLU A 142 30.58 3.27 -4.90
N LEU A 143 30.02 4.39 -5.36
CA LEU A 143 28.76 4.94 -4.83
C LEU A 143 27.55 4.06 -5.16
N TYR A 144 27.57 3.40 -6.31
CA TYR A 144 26.49 2.49 -6.73
C TYR A 144 26.57 1.12 -6.07
N GLN A 145 27.72 0.70 -5.52
CA GLN A 145 27.83 -0.57 -4.78
C GLN A 145 26.89 -0.64 -3.57
N GLU A 146 26.74 0.45 -2.83
CA GLU A 146 25.82 0.51 -1.67
C GLU A 146 24.35 0.74 -2.06
N TYR A 147 24.08 0.98 -3.35
CA TYR A 147 22.77 1.43 -3.81
C TYR A 147 21.69 0.34 -3.77
N PRO A 148 21.96 -0.92 -4.15
CA PRO A 148 21.01 -2.02 -3.98
C PRO A 148 20.56 -2.20 -2.53
N ASP A 149 21.45 -2.04 -1.56
CA ASP A 149 21.11 -2.19 -0.15
C ASP A 149 20.17 -1.07 0.34
N LYS A 150 20.39 0.16 -0.14
CA LYS A 150 19.46 1.28 0.10
C LYS A 150 18.09 1.03 -0.51
N LEU A 151 18.02 0.34 -1.65
CA LEU A 151 16.75 -0.04 -2.29
C LEU A 151 16.07 -1.23 -1.60
N LYS A 152 16.84 -2.19 -1.06
CA LYS A 152 16.31 -3.28 -0.22
C LYS A 152 15.59 -2.74 1.01
N LEU A 153 16.14 -1.71 1.66
CA LEU A 153 15.50 -1.07 2.81
C LEU A 153 14.12 -0.46 2.45
N LEU A 154 13.97 0.07 1.23
CA LEU A 154 12.68 0.58 0.74
C LEU A 154 11.67 -0.53 0.46
N ILE A 155 12.12 -1.67 -0.07
CA ILE A 155 11.25 -2.83 -0.37
C ILE A 155 10.91 -3.65 0.88
N ASN A 156 11.73 -3.56 1.93
CA ASN A 156 11.52 -4.26 3.20
C ASN A 156 10.86 -3.37 4.27
N SER A 157 10.21 -2.27 3.88
CA SER A 157 9.42 -1.47 4.81
C SER A 157 8.22 -2.27 5.34
N GLU A 158 7.75 -1.87 6.53
CA GLU A 158 6.65 -2.54 7.21
C GLU A 158 5.39 -2.56 6.34
N GLY A 159 4.77 -3.73 6.19
CA GLY A 159 3.56 -3.91 5.40
C GLY A 159 3.76 -4.09 3.89
N MET A 160 4.99 -3.95 3.36
CA MET A 160 5.26 -4.14 1.92
C MET A 160 4.94 -5.57 1.46
N ASP A 161 5.03 -6.58 2.36
CA ASP A 161 4.63 -7.97 2.07
C ASP A 161 3.17 -8.12 1.64
N LEU A 162 2.32 -7.17 2.05
CA LEU A 162 0.90 -7.17 1.71
C LEU A 162 0.62 -6.46 0.38
N HIS A 163 1.60 -5.77 -0.20
CA HIS A 163 1.46 -5.02 -1.44
C HIS A 163 1.58 -5.92 -2.67
N ALA A 164 0.65 -5.80 -3.62
CA ALA A 164 0.62 -6.65 -4.81
C ALA A 164 1.89 -6.52 -5.70
N ASP A 165 2.49 -5.34 -5.73
CA ASP A 165 3.63 -5.03 -6.62
C ASP A 165 5.01 -5.35 -6.02
N LYS A 166 5.07 -5.82 -4.76
CA LYS A 166 6.34 -6.20 -4.12
C LYS A 166 7.14 -7.25 -4.94
N PRO A 167 6.53 -8.33 -5.46
CA PRO A 167 7.26 -9.32 -6.25
C PRO A 167 7.89 -8.72 -7.51
N ALA A 168 7.21 -7.77 -8.16
CA ALA A 168 7.73 -7.08 -9.34
C ALA A 168 8.93 -6.17 -8.97
N ALA A 169 8.87 -5.51 -7.81
CA ALA A 169 9.98 -4.72 -7.29
C ALA A 169 11.22 -5.59 -6.99
N LEU A 170 11.03 -6.79 -6.41
CA LEU A 170 12.11 -7.74 -6.15
C LEU A 170 12.79 -8.24 -7.44
N VAL A 171 12.01 -8.50 -8.51
CA VAL A 171 12.58 -8.86 -9.82
C VAL A 171 13.42 -7.72 -10.38
N THR A 172 12.96 -6.48 -10.24
CA THR A 172 13.71 -5.29 -10.69
C THR A 172 15.00 -5.11 -9.90
N LEU A 173 14.95 -5.35 -8.59
CA LEU A 173 16.13 -5.31 -7.73
C LEU A 173 17.15 -6.38 -8.12
N ALA A 174 16.73 -7.62 -8.35
CA ALA A 174 17.62 -8.70 -8.77
C ALA A 174 18.31 -8.39 -10.12
N LYS A 175 17.57 -7.79 -11.06
CA LYS A 175 18.14 -7.31 -12.32
C LYS A 175 19.19 -6.22 -12.13
N LEU A 176 18.95 -5.28 -11.21
CA LEU A 176 19.91 -4.22 -10.89
C LEU A 176 21.19 -4.80 -10.26
N GLU A 177 21.07 -5.81 -9.39
CA GLU A 177 22.23 -6.48 -8.79
C GLU A 177 23.05 -7.21 -9.87
N GLU A 178 22.39 -7.93 -10.78
CA GLU A 178 23.06 -8.62 -11.89
C GLU A 178 23.78 -7.64 -12.84
N THR A 179 23.17 -6.50 -13.17
CA THR A 179 23.82 -5.50 -14.05
C THR A 179 24.96 -4.79 -13.35
N LEU A 180 24.85 -4.55 -12.04
CA LEU A 180 25.92 -3.97 -11.25
C LEU A 180 27.11 -4.93 -11.15
N GLU A 181 26.87 -6.22 -10.92
CA GLU A 181 27.92 -7.24 -10.86
C GLU A 181 28.69 -7.31 -12.19
N LYS A 182 27.99 -7.34 -13.33
CA LYS A 182 28.62 -7.30 -14.66
C LYS A 182 29.45 -6.04 -14.89
N ALA A 183 28.95 -4.87 -14.48
CA ALA A 183 29.68 -3.62 -14.61
C ALA A 183 30.94 -3.61 -13.72
N VAL A 184 30.88 -4.20 -12.52
CA VAL A 184 32.03 -4.31 -11.60
C VAL A 184 33.09 -5.26 -12.16
N GLU A 185 32.67 -6.39 -12.72
CA GLU A 185 33.58 -7.31 -13.41
C GLU A 185 34.27 -6.62 -14.59
N ALA A 186 33.50 -5.90 -15.43
CA ALA A 186 34.04 -5.14 -16.55
C ALA A 186 35.04 -4.06 -16.10
N ALA A 187 34.71 -3.32 -15.03
CA ALA A 187 35.61 -2.32 -14.46
C ALA A 187 36.90 -2.94 -13.91
N SER A 188 36.85 -4.14 -13.34
CA SER A 188 38.03 -4.84 -12.81
C SER A 188 38.96 -5.41 -13.88
N ALA A 189 38.50 -5.51 -15.13
CA ALA A 189 39.26 -6.02 -16.26
C ALA A 189 40.15 -4.95 -16.92
N TYR A 190 39.95 -3.67 -16.59
CA TYR A 190 40.72 -2.51 -17.05
C TYR A 190 41.71 -2.05 -15.97
#